data_AF-A0A1T4VX82-F1
#
_entry.id   AF-A0A1T4VX82-F1
#
_cell.length_a   1.000
_cell.length_b   1.000
_cell.length_c   1.000
_cell.angle_alpha   90.00
_cell.angle_beta   90.00
_cell.angle_gamma   90.00
#
_symmetry.space_group_name_H-M   'P 1'
#
loop_
_entity.id
_entity.type
_entity.pdbx_description
1 polymer ?
#
loop_
_entity_poly.entity_id
_entity_poly.type
_entity_poly.pdbx_seq_one_letter_code
_entity_poly.pdbx_strand_id
1 'polypeptide(L)'
;MKAFRWLLVHPIAFAWILAAIAIVLNWIVGSGAPPKKEHQAKAGQHEVQAQQEPAGHEAVAANQAAAGHEAASTTAQAAAALPAADASATQQQAAAEQAAATGSVSVTEQVAAGAAPAEAATATANQAAGQAVNENSSAEDLLLAAREAYWSGEYDRSVSFYQSLLKKDNQPDYKGELANVYWKQGKSTEAVSLYVEIAPWLAEQGRVAELQSIKVYADVVDPTKAAEIGAAIK
;
A
#
# COMPACT_ATOMS: atom_id res chain seq x y z
N MET A 1 2.54 18.15 -13.18
CA MET A 1 1.32 17.98 -14.01
C MET A 1 1.46 18.36 -15.51
N LYS A 2 2.65 18.69 -16.04
CA LYS A 2 2.82 19.04 -17.47
C LYS A 2 2.78 17.83 -18.42
N ALA A 3 3.28 16.66 -17.97
CA ALA A 3 3.30 15.43 -18.76
C ALA A 3 1.90 14.85 -19.05
N PHE A 4 0.98 14.92 -18.08
CA PHE A 4 -0.38 14.40 -18.22
C PHE A 4 -1.21 15.19 -19.25
N ARG A 5 -0.97 16.51 -19.36
CA ARG A 5 -1.63 17.36 -20.36
C ARG A 5 -1.07 17.12 -21.76
N TRP A 6 0.21 16.76 -21.89
CA TRP A 6 0.80 16.39 -23.18
C TRP A 6 0.23 15.06 -23.71
N LEU A 7 0.01 14.09 -22.83
CA LEU A 7 -0.55 12.78 -23.16
C LEU A 7 -1.99 12.88 -23.73
N LEU A 8 -2.80 13.80 -23.19
CA LEU A 8 -4.18 14.04 -23.65
C LEU A 8 -4.27 14.71 -25.03
N VAL A 9 -3.20 15.38 -25.48
CA VAL A 9 -3.15 16.06 -26.79
C VAL A 9 -2.67 15.11 -27.91
N HIS A 10 -2.08 13.97 -27.56
CA HIS A 10 -1.50 13.02 -28.53
C HIS A 10 -2.22 11.66 -28.45
N PRO A 11 -3.44 11.54 -29.01
CA PRO A 11 -4.22 10.31 -28.97
C PRO A 11 -3.49 9.11 -29.61
N ILE A 12 -2.61 9.39 -30.59
CA ILE A 12 -1.77 8.37 -31.23
C ILE A 12 -0.75 7.81 -30.24
N ALA A 13 -0.05 8.65 -29.47
CA ALA A 13 0.93 8.18 -28.48
C ALA A 13 0.27 7.33 -27.38
N PHE A 14 -0.95 7.71 -26.98
CA PHE A 14 -1.75 6.92 -26.03
C PHE A 14 -2.11 5.53 -26.58
N ALA A 15 -2.49 5.44 -27.86
CA ALA A 15 -2.76 4.16 -28.51
C ALA A 15 -1.54 3.23 -28.55
N TRP A 16 -0.34 3.77 -28.84
CA TRP A 16 0.90 2.99 -28.81
C TRP A 16 1.26 2.48 -27.40
N ILE A 17 1.03 3.29 -26.37
CA ILE A 17 1.27 2.87 -24.97
C ILE A 17 0.32 1.74 -24.57
N LEU A 18 -0.97 1.85 -24.92
CA LEU A 18 -1.93 0.78 -24.65
C LEU A 18 -1.60 -0.52 -25.39
N ALA A 19 -1.16 -0.42 -26.66
CA ALA A 19 -0.72 -1.58 -27.43
C ALA A 19 0.51 -2.26 -26.79
N ALA A 20 1.48 -1.50 -26.29
CA ALA A 20 2.64 -2.05 -25.59
C ALA A 20 2.24 -2.76 -24.29
N ILE A 21 1.32 -2.19 -23.51
CA ILE A 21 0.80 -2.82 -22.28
C ILE A 21 0.09 -4.14 -22.60
N ALA A 22 -0.72 -4.19 -23.67
CA ALA A 22 -1.41 -5.41 -24.07
C ALA A 22 -0.45 -6.54 -24.45
N ILE A 23 0.66 -6.24 -25.15
CA ILE A 23 1.69 -7.23 -25.49
C ILE A 23 2.35 -7.80 -24.23
N VAL A 24 2.70 -6.94 -23.27
CA VAL A 24 3.32 -7.36 -22.01
C VAL A 24 2.38 -8.23 -21.19
N LEU A 25 1.09 -7.87 -21.11
CA LEU A 25 0.08 -8.66 -20.40
C LEU A 25 -0.13 -10.04 -21.04
N ASN A 26 -0.14 -10.11 -22.38
CA ASN A 26 -0.25 -11.39 -23.08
C ASN A 26 0.95 -12.32 -22.81
N TRP A 27 2.14 -11.76 -22.59
CA TRP A 27 3.33 -12.54 -22.26
C TRP A 27 3.29 -13.10 -20.83
N ILE A 28 2.78 -12.31 -19.87
CA ILE A 28 2.64 -12.71 -18.47
C ILE A 28 1.56 -13.80 -18.30
N VAL A 29 0.46 -13.71 -19.04
CA VAL A 29 -0.64 -14.67 -18.97
C VAL A 29 -0.39 -15.92 -19.85
N GLY A 30 0.36 -15.79 -20.95
CA GLY A 30 0.60 -16.85 -21.93
C GLY A 30 1.68 -17.88 -21.59
N SER A 31 2.48 -17.68 -20.53
CA SER A 31 3.52 -18.64 -20.13
C SER A 31 3.03 -19.82 -19.27
N GLY A 32 1.71 -19.98 -19.10
CA GLY A 32 1.12 -21.17 -18.48
C GLY A 32 1.14 -22.37 -19.44
N ALA A 33 2.08 -23.30 -19.23
CA ALA A 33 2.16 -24.58 -19.92
C ALA A 33 0.81 -25.34 -19.93
N PRO A 34 0.48 -26.10 -20.99
CA PRO A 34 -0.78 -26.83 -21.07
C PRO A 34 -0.84 -27.97 -20.04
N PRO A 35 -1.99 -28.21 -19.39
CA PRO A 35 -2.17 -29.37 -18.53
C PRO A 35 -2.23 -30.64 -19.38
N LYS A 36 -1.42 -31.65 -19.03
CA LYS A 36 -1.57 -33.02 -19.53
C LYS A 36 -2.97 -33.52 -19.18
N LYS A 37 -3.82 -33.68 -20.19
CA LYS A 37 -5.07 -34.42 -20.10
C LYS A 37 -4.78 -35.88 -20.44
N GLU A 38 -4.87 -36.80 -19.48
CA GLU A 38 -5.17 -38.20 -19.77
C GLU A 38 -6.13 -38.79 -18.71
N HIS A 39 -7.39 -38.89 -19.16
CA HIS A 39 -8.40 -39.93 -18.95
C HIS A 39 -8.93 -40.34 -17.55
N GLN A 40 -10.23 -40.02 -17.37
CA GLN A 40 -11.19 -40.78 -16.57
C GLN A 40 -11.33 -42.23 -17.07
N ALA A 41 -11.56 -43.16 -16.14
CA ALA A 41 -12.80 -43.93 -15.99
C ALA A 41 -12.63 -45.46 -15.76
N LYS A 42 -13.41 -45.93 -14.76
CA LYS A 42 -14.25 -47.15 -14.79
C LYS A 42 -13.72 -48.43 -14.14
N ALA A 43 -14.56 -48.90 -13.21
CA ALA A 43 -14.56 -50.23 -12.60
C ALA A 43 -14.81 -51.35 -13.63
N GLY A 44 -14.26 -52.54 -13.38
CA GLY A 44 -14.62 -53.78 -14.06
C GLY A 44 -13.45 -54.74 -14.20
N GLN A 45 -13.67 -55.96 -13.72
CA GLN A 45 -12.76 -57.12 -13.70
C GLN A 45 -12.16 -57.46 -15.08
N HIS A 46 -10.94 -58.00 -15.09
CA HIS A 46 -10.62 -59.33 -15.64
C HIS A 46 -9.14 -59.67 -15.45
N GLU A 47 -8.88 -60.89 -14.96
CA GLU A 47 -7.63 -61.65 -15.05
C GLU A 47 -7.01 -61.59 -16.47
N VAL A 48 -5.68 -61.66 -16.55
CA VAL A 48 -4.92 -62.80 -17.11
C VAL A 48 -3.41 -62.50 -17.04
N GLN A 49 -2.72 -63.38 -16.32
CA GLN A 49 -1.36 -63.93 -16.46
C GLN A 49 -0.15 -63.09 -16.87
N ALA A 50 0.85 -63.22 -15.99
CA ALA A 50 2.27 -63.53 -16.25
C ALA A 50 3.10 -62.50 -17.03
N GLN A 51 4.20 -62.03 -16.44
CA GLN A 51 5.48 -62.75 -16.52
C GLN A 51 6.63 -61.95 -15.86
N GLN A 52 7.32 -62.61 -14.91
CA GLN A 52 8.73 -62.47 -14.53
C GLN A 52 9.25 -61.21 -13.76
N GLU A 53 9.45 -61.45 -12.45
CA GLU A 53 10.56 -60.99 -11.58
C GLU A 53 11.98 -61.23 -12.18
N PRO A 54 13.10 -60.95 -11.47
CA PRO A 54 13.50 -59.74 -10.72
C PRO A 54 14.97 -59.36 -11.02
N ALA A 55 15.41 -58.17 -10.62
CA ALA A 55 16.83 -57.96 -10.23
C ALA A 55 16.95 -56.70 -9.39
N GLY A 56 16.99 -56.88 -8.08
CA GLY A 56 17.52 -55.87 -7.18
C GLY A 56 19.04 -55.81 -7.28
N HIS A 57 19.60 -54.61 -7.17
CA HIS A 57 20.90 -54.40 -6.56
C HIS A 57 20.86 -53.07 -5.79
N GLU A 58 21.04 -53.19 -4.48
CA GLU A 58 21.58 -52.15 -3.62
C GLU A 58 22.88 -51.57 -4.22
N ALA A 59 23.09 -50.27 -4.06
CA ALA A 59 24.43 -49.76 -3.86
C ALA A 59 24.42 -48.43 -3.09
N VAL A 60 25.15 -48.49 -2.00
CA VAL A 60 25.41 -47.50 -0.95
C VAL A 60 26.45 -46.47 -1.41
N ALA A 61 26.28 -45.22 -0.95
CA ALA A 61 27.32 -44.26 -0.48
C ALA A 61 28.50 -43.75 -1.35
N ALA A 62 28.94 -42.55 -0.91
CA ALA A 62 30.23 -41.86 -1.07
C ALA A 62 30.40 -40.95 -2.32
N ASN A 63 30.42 -39.62 -2.19
CA ASN A 63 31.45 -38.72 -1.62
C ASN A 63 32.68 -38.51 -2.53
N GLN A 64 32.80 -37.30 -3.10
CA GLN A 64 34.03 -36.53 -3.45
C GLN A 64 33.57 -35.33 -4.31
N ALA A 65 33.74 -34.06 -3.92
CA ALA A 65 34.96 -33.28 -3.66
C ALA A 65 35.74 -32.89 -4.93
N ALA A 66 36.14 -31.61 -4.92
CA ALA A 66 37.24 -30.97 -5.66
C ALA A 66 36.91 -30.18 -6.96
N ALA A 67 36.98 -28.86 -6.78
CA ALA A 67 37.93 -27.95 -7.43
C ALA A 67 37.78 -27.63 -8.93
N GLY A 68 37.44 -26.35 -9.17
CA GLY A 68 38.38 -25.42 -9.81
C GLY A 68 38.37 -25.37 -11.32
N HIS A 69 37.88 -24.24 -11.87
CA HIS A 69 38.57 -23.57 -12.96
C HIS A 69 38.35 -22.06 -12.85
N GLU A 70 39.43 -21.38 -12.48
CA GLU A 70 39.69 -19.98 -12.80
C GLU A 70 39.69 -19.79 -14.32
N ALA A 71 39.07 -18.71 -14.78
CA ALA A 71 39.46 -18.04 -16.01
C ALA A 71 39.19 -16.54 -15.84
N ALA A 72 40.27 -15.82 -15.48
CA ALA A 72 40.35 -14.37 -15.54
C ALA A 72 40.72 -13.92 -16.96
N SER A 73 40.13 -12.82 -17.43
CA SER A 73 40.82 -11.70 -18.11
C SER A 73 39.78 -10.68 -18.63
N THR A 74 39.77 -9.46 -18.08
CA THR A 74 40.40 -8.23 -18.65
C THR A 74 39.42 -7.56 -19.63
N THR A 75 38.96 -6.31 -19.44
CA THR A 75 39.74 -5.07 -19.63
C THR A 75 38.97 -3.85 -19.06
N ALA A 76 39.73 -2.81 -18.76
CA ALA A 76 39.44 -1.61 -18.01
C ALA A 76 38.77 -0.45 -18.79
N GLN A 77 38.73 0.71 -18.11
CA GLN A 77 38.47 2.10 -18.54
C GLN A 77 37.01 2.57 -18.52
N ALA A 78 36.65 3.74 -17.99
CA ALA A 78 37.46 4.88 -17.56
C ALA A 78 36.72 5.69 -16.48
N ALA A 79 37.46 6.08 -15.45
CA ALA A 79 37.06 7.09 -14.48
C ALA A 79 37.29 8.48 -15.10
N ALA A 80 36.22 9.27 -15.22
CA ALA A 80 36.31 10.68 -15.55
C ALA A 80 36.19 11.50 -14.26
N ALA A 81 37.26 12.24 -13.97
CA ALA A 81 37.37 13.20 -12.90
C ALA A 81 36.37 14.36 -13.09
N LEU A 82 35.69 14.74 -12.01
CA LEU A 82 35.01 16.03 -11.88
C LEU A 82 35.95 16.98 -11.13
N PRO A 83 36.28 18.17 -11.68
CA PRO A 83 36.93 19.21 -10.89
C PRO A 83 35.93 19.86 -9.94
N ALA A 84 36.36 20.02 -8.69
CA ALA A 84 35.76 20.90 -7.72
C ALA A 84 35.80 22.34 -8.26
N ALA A 85 34.64 23.00 -8.27
CA ALA A 85 34.53 24.43 -8.42
C ALA A 85 33.92 25.01 -7.14
N ASP A 86 34.80 25.66 -6.40
CA ASP A 86 34.54 26.60 -5.34
C ASP A 86 33.65 27.75 -5.88
N ALA A 87 32.54 28.02 -5.20
CA ALA A 87 31.80 29.27 -5.37
C ALA A 87 31.08 29.60 -4.05
N SER A 88 31.87 30.00 -3.06
CA SER A 88 31.40 30.90 -2.01
C SER A 88 31.21 32.29 -2.62
N ALA A 89 29.97 32.79 -2.65
CA ALA A 89 29.69 34.21 -2.86
C ALA A 89 28.47 34.65 -2.03
N THR A 90 28.79 35.48 -1.06
CA THR A 90 27.96 36.24 -0.12
C THR A 90 27.00 37.22 -0.80
N GLN A 91 25.77 37.35 -0.26
CA GLN A 91 24.92 38.55 -0.18
C GLN A 91 23.72 38.11 0.69
N GLN A 92 23.58 38.40 1.99
CA GLN A 92 23.54 39.67 2.72
C GLN A 92 22.74 40.76 2.01
N GLN A 93 21.43 40.78 2.27
CA GLN A 93 20.75 42.05 2.58
C GLN A 93 19.58 41.81 3.54
N ALA A 94 19.80 42.26 4.77
CA ALA A 94 18.77 42.54 5.74
C ALA A 94 18.30 44.00 5.57
N ALA A 95 17.12 44.27 6.13
CA ALA A 95 16.63 45.57 6.62
C ALA A 95 16.12 46.61 5.60
N ALA A 96 14.79 46.73 5.56
CA ALA A 96 14.02 47.95 5.82
C ALA A 96 12.63 47.47 6.28
N GLU A 97 12.18 47.67 7.53
CA GLU A 97 11.73 48.95 8.13
C GLU A 97 10.49 49.50 7.39
N GLN A 98 9.35 49.90 7.97
CA GLN A 98 8.71 49.89 9.29
C GLN A 98 7.34 50.56 9.07
N ALA A 99 6.45 50.46 10.06
CA ALA A 99 5.27 51.33 10.30
C ALA A 99 4.05 51.15 9.36
N ALA A 100 2.96 50.54 9.86
CA ALA A 100 1.96 51.09 10.78
C ALA A 100 0.80 51.83 10.06
N ALA A 101 -0.38 51.19 10.09
CA ALA A 101 -1.68 51.84 10.17
C ALA A 101 -2.67 50.75 10.64
N THR A 102 -2.99 50.65 11.93
CA THR A 102 -4.22 51.22 12.53
C THR A 102 -5.38 51.32 11.54
N GLY A 103 -6.33 50.40 11.67
CA GLY A 103 -7.60 50.40 10.95
C GLY A 103 -8.61 49.53 11.68
N SER A 104 -8.97 49.95 12.89
CA SER A 104 -10.14 49.44 13.60
C SER A 104 -11.38 49.92 12.85
N VAL A 105 -12.16 48.99 12.31
CA VAL A 105 -13.56 49.23 11.95
C VAL A 105 -14.36 48.03 12.44
N SER A 106 -14.94 48.20 13.62
CA SER A 106 -16.17 47.52 14.00
C SER A 106 -17.28 47.99 13.07
N VAL A 107 -17.88 47.06 12.33
CA VAL A 107 -19.22 47.23 11.78
C VAL A 107 -20.07 46.08 12.27
N THR A 108 -21.17 46.50 12.89
CA THR A 108 -22.37 45.83 13.38
C THR A 108 -22.88 44.66 12.55
N GLU A 109 -23.17 43.57 13.27
CA GLU A 109 -24.46 42.88 13.35
C GLU A 109 -25.44 43.13 12.18
N GLN A 110 -25.61 42.12 11.33
CA GLN A 110 -26.84 41.94 10.58
C GLN A 110 -27.27 40.47 10.58
N VAL A 111 -28.39 40.28 11.26
CA VAL A 111 -29.22 39.09 11.31
C VAL A 111 -29.55 38.61 9.89
N ALA A 112 -29.26 37.34 9.62
CA ALA A 112 -29.93 36.56 8.59
C ALA A 112 -30.32 35.20 9.21
N ALA A 113 -31.45 35.20 9.90
CA ALA A 113 -32.21 34.00 10.16
C ALA A 113 -32.90 33.56 8.86
N GLY A 114 -32.83 32.25 8.59
CA GLY A 114 -33.78 31.57 7.71
C GLY A 114 -33.31 31.31 6.29
N ALA A 115 -32.59 30.20 6.09
CA ALA A 115 -32.83 29.21 5.04
C ALA A 115 -31.72 28.16 5.00
N ALA A 116 -31.80 27.10 5.83
CA ALA A 116 -31.22 25.80 5.51
C ALA A 116 -31.69 24.72 6.51
N PRO A 117 -32.74 23.95 6.18
CA PRO A 117 -32.88 22.60 6.71
C PRO A 117 -33.06 21.64 5.52
N ALA A 118 -32.01 21.46 4.71
CA ALA A 118 -32.04 20.46 3.64
C ALA A 118 -30.79 19.57 3.61
N GLU A 119 -29.61 20.07 4.02
CA GLU A 119 -28.37 19.27 4.04
C GLU A 119 -28.16 18.47 5.34
N ALA A 120 -28.75 18.88 6.47
CA ALA A 120 -28.65 18.14 7.72
C ALA A 120 -29.51 16.86 7.71
N ALA A 121 -30.61 16.83 6.94
CA ALA A 121 -31.54 15.70 6.91
C ALA A 121 -30.98 14.48 6.14
N THR A 122 -30.18 14.70 5.10
CA THR A 122 -29.56 13.62 4.31
C THR A 122 -28.37 12.98 5.03
N ALA A 123 -27.59 13.75 5.80
CA ALA A 123 -26.51 13.21 6.63
C ALA A 123 -27.02 12.27 7.74
N THR A 124 -28.12 12.61 8.41
CA THR A 124 -28.72 11.77 9.46
C THR A 124 -29.37 10.51 8.90
N ALA A 125 -30.02 10.59 7.74
CA ALA A 125 -30.63 9.42 7.09
C ALA A 125 -29.58 8.41 6.59
N ASN A 126 -28.46 8.88 6.01
CA ASN A 126 -27.35 8.01 5.62
C ASN A 126 -26.60 7.40 6.81
N GLN A 127 -26.52 8.09 7.95
CA GLN A 127 -25.93 7.54 9.17
C GLN A 127 -26.81 6.44 9.79
N ALA A 128 -28.12 6.63 9.83
CA ALA A 128 -29.06 5.62 10.36
C ALA A 128 -29.12 4.36 9.48
N ALA A 129 -29.15 4.52 8.15
CA ALA A 129 -29.10 3.39 7.22
C ALA A 129 -27.74 2.67 7.26
N GLY A 130 -26.63 3.42 7.41
CA GLY A 130 -25.29 2.85 7.59
C GLY A 130 -25.13 2.07 8.90
N GLN A 131 -25.75 2.52 10.00
CA GLN A 131 -25.70 1.82 11.29
C GLN A 131 -26.43 0.47 11.27
N ALA A 132 -27.56 0.37 10.59
CA ALA A 132 -28.32 -0.89 10.53
C ALA A 132 -27.58 -1.99 9.73
N VAL A 133 -26.83 -1.61 8.70
CA VAL A 133 -25.98 -2.56 7.94
C VAL A 133 -24.84 -3.08 8.84
N ASN A 134 -24.33 -2.26 9.76
CA ASN A 134 -23.13 -2.62 10.51
C ASN A 134 -23.30 -3.74 11.55
N GLU A 135 -24.44 -3.83 12.24
CA GLU A 135 -24.57 -4.76 13.36
C GLU A 135 -24.77 -6.22 12.92
N ASN A 136 -25.56 -6.43 11.85
CA ASN A 136 -25.93 -7.77 11.38
C ASN A 136 -25.07 -8.29 10.22
N SER A 137 -24.21 -7.46 9.62
CA SER A 137 -23.30 -7.90 8.55
C SER A 137 -22.21 -8.86 9.05
N SER A 138 -21.74 -9.73 8.15
CA SER A 138 -20.55 -10.56 8.38
C SER A 138 -19.28 -9.69 8.47
N ALA A 139 -18.18 -10.27 8.96
CA ALA A 139 -16.89 -9.56 9.00
C ALA A 139 -16.39 -9.24 7.57
N GLU A 140 -16.61 -10.17 6.64
CA GLU A 140 -16.25 -10.02 5.24
C GLU A 140 -17.03 -8.90 4.56
N ASP A 141 -18.35 -8.82 4.80
CA ASP A 141 -19.18 -7.74 4.26
C ASP A 141 -18.77 -6.37 4.82
N LEU A 142 -18.49 -6.30 6.12
CA LEU A 142 -17.99 -5.09 6.77
C LEU A 142 -16.64 -4.64 6.20
N LEU A 143 -15.71 -5.57 5.98
CA LEU A 143 -14.40 -5.26 5.41
C LEU A 143 -14.53 -4.76 3.98
N LEU A 144 -15.38 -5.39 3.16
CA LEU A 144 -15.65 -4.95 1.80
C LEU A 144 -16.25 -3.54 1.79
N ALA A 145 -17.25 -3.28 2.62
CA ALA A 145 -17.89 -1.97 2.74
C ALA A 145 -16.93 -0.89 3.27
N ALA A 146 -16.05 -1.23 4.23
CA ALA A 146 -15.04 -0.31 4.76
C ALA A 146 -14.08 0.15 3.66
N ARG A 147 -13.61 -0.78 2.84
CA ARG A 147 -12.69 -0.52 1.73
C ARG A 147 -13.40 0.24 0.61
N GLU A 148 -14.62 -0.14 0.24
CA GLU A 148 -15.41 0.59 -0.76
C GLU A 148 -15.62 2.06 -0.36
N ALA A 149 -16.00 2.30 0.90
CA ALA A 149 -16.14 3.66 1.43
C ALA A 149 -14.81 4.44 1.39
N TYR A 150 -13.68 3.80 1.74
CA TYR A 150 -12.35 4.41 1.65
C TYR A 150 -12.01 4.82 0.21
N TRP A 151 -12.21 3.93 -0.76
CA TRP A 151 -11.94 4.21 -2.18
C TRP A 151 -12.86 5.28 -2.77
N SER A 152 -14.07 5.41 -2.22
CA SER A 152 -15.04 6.45 -2.58
C SER A 152 -14.79 7.80 -1.89
N GLY A 153 -13.77 7.89 -1.02
CA GLY A 153 -13.47 9.09 -0.24
C GLY A 153 -14.42 9.34 0.93
N GLU A 154 -15.31 8.40 1.24
CA GLU A 154 -16.28 8.48 2.34
C GLU A 154 -15.64 8.01 3.65
N TYR A 155 -14.62 8.73 4.10
CA TYR A 155 -13.77 8.28 5.20
C TYR A 155 -14.52 8.08 6.53
N ASP A 156 -15.54 8.90 6.85
CA ASP A 156 -16.33 8.72 8.07
C ASP A 156 -17.14 7.42 8.08
N ARG A 157 -17.65 7.02 6.91
CA ARG A 157 -18.31 5.72 6.73
C ARG A 157 -17.30 4.59 6.87
N SER A 158 -16.13 4.73 6.22
CA SER A 158 -15.04 3.76 6.32
C SER A 158 -14.61 3.52 7.77
N VAL A 159 -14.42 4.59 8.56
CA VAL A 159 -14.13 4.49 10.01
C VAL A 159 -15.21 3.69 10.74
N SER A 160 -16.48 3.99 10.48
CA SER A 160 -17.61 3.32 11.14
C SER A 160 -17.63 1.81 10.84
N PHE A 161 -17.34 1.42 9.60
CA PHE A 161 -17.22 0.01 9.22
C PHE A 161 -16.04 -0.67 9.90
N TYR A 162 -14.83 -0.08 9.88
CA TYR A 162 -13.67 -0.65 10.56
C TYR A 162 -13.85 -0.74 12.08
N GLN A 163 -14.49 0.24 12.72
CA GLN A 163 -14.81 0.17 14.14
C GLN A 163 -15.79 -0.96 14.45
N SER A 164 -16.77 -1.19 13.56
CA SER A 164 -17.71 -2.33 13.69
C SER A 164 -16.97 -3.66 13.49
N LEU A 165 -16.03 -3.71 12.55
CA LEU A 165 -15.17 -4.86 12.31
C LEU A 165 -14.31 -5.19 13.54
N LEU A 166 -13.65 -4.19 14.13
CA LEU A 166 -12.80 -4.34 15.33
C LEU A 166 -13.57 -4.78 16.57
N LYS A 167 -14.88 -4.47 16.66
CA LYS A 167 -15.76 -4.99 17.73
C LYS A 167 -16.05 -6.47 17.55
N LYS A 168 -16.11 -6.96 16.31
CA LYS A 168 -16.36 -8.38 16.00
C LYS A 168 -15.08 -9.20 16.07
N ASP A 169 -14.01 -8.69 15.48
CA ASP A 169 -12.72 -9.32 15.41
C ASP A 169 -11.60 -8.26 15.46
N ASN A 170 -10.82 -8.28 16.55
CA ASN A 170 -9.81 -7.27 16.83
C ASN A 170 -8.46 -7.64 16.21
N GLN A 171 -8.39 -7.65 14.88
CA GLN A 171 -7.17 -7.98 14.14
C GLN A 171 -6.25 -6.76 13.93
N PRO A 172 -4.91 -6.94 14.01
CA PRO A 172 -3.95 -5.88 13.70
C PRO A 172 -4.10 -5.31 12.29
N ASP A 173 -4.43 -6.14 11.29
CA ASP A 173 -4.63 -5.68 9.91
C ASP A 173 -5.74 -4.62 9.81
N TYR A 174 -6.86 -4.82 10.50
CA TYR A 174 -7.97 -3.87 10.51
C TYR A 174 -7.61 -2.56 11.20
N LYS A 175 -6.77 -2.61 12.24
CA LYS A 175 -6.22 -1.40 12.88
C LYS A 175 -5.30 -0.63 11.93
N GLY A 176 -4.47 -1.31 11.15
CA GLY A 176 -3.62 -0.68 10.14
C GLY A 176 -4.40 -0.01 9.03
N GLU A 177 -5.46 -0.67 8.53
CA GLU A 177 -6.35 -0.05 7.56
C GLU A 177 -7.10 1.15 8.15
N LEU A 178 -7.60 1.07 9.39
CA LEU A 178 -8.21 2.20 10.09
C LEU A 178 -7.23 3.37 10.29
N ALA A 179 -5.96 3.09 10.59
CA ALA A 179 -4.91 4.11 10.67
C ALA A 179 -4.73 4.84 9.33
N ASN A 180 -4.74 4.10 8.22
CA ASN A 180 -4.70 4.69 6.87
C ASN A 180 -5.90 5.61 6.62
N VAL A 181 -7.11 5.22 7.08
CA VAL A 181 -8.31 6.06 6.97
C VAL A 181 -8.14 7.35 7.78
N TYR A 182 -7.71 7.27 9.03
CA TYR A 182 -7.47 8.48 9.85
C TYR A 182 -6.41 9.39 9.27
N TRP A 183 -5.34 8.82 8.69
CA TRP A 183 -4.35 9.60 7.97
C TRP A 183 -4.97 10.38 6.79
N LYS A 184 -5.85 9.75 6.00
CA LYS A 184 -6.59 10.45 4.92
C LYS A 184 -7.52 11.55 5.42
N GLN A 185 -8.05 11.43 6.64
CA GLN A 185 -8.86 12.46 7.27
C GLN A 185 -8.04 13.62 7.87
N GLY A 186 -6.71 13.54 7.86
CA GLY A 186 -5.86 14.50 8.58
C GLY A 186 -5.86 14.31 10.10
N LYS A 187 -6.43 13.20 10.59
CA LYS A 187 -6.41 12.80 12.01
C LYS A 187 -5.09 12.11 12.34
N SER A 188 -4.02 12.89 12.24
CA SER A 188 -2.67 12.38 12.22
C SER A 188 -2.26 11.71 13.52
N THR A 189 -2.68 12.27 14.66
CA THR A 189 -2.35 11.73 15.99
C THR A 189 -3.03 10.38 16.24
N GLU A 190 -4.27 10.22 15.82
CA GLU A 190 -5.04 8.97 15.91
C GLU A 190 -4.43 7.89 15.01
N ALA A 191 -4.04 8.26 13.78
CA ALA A 191 -3.35 7.35 12.86
C ALA A 191 -2.04 6.83 13.45
N VAL A 192 -1.17 7.73 13.96
CA VAL A 192 0.10 7.33 14.57
C VAL A 192 -0.11 6.46 15.81
N SER A 193 -1.13 6.73 16.62
CA SER A 193 -1.44 5.89 17.78
C SER A 193 -1.75 4.45 17.37
N LEU A 194 -2.59 4.26 16.34
CA LEU A 194 -2.88 2.92 15.82
C LEU A 194 -1.66 2.27 15.18
N TYR A 195 -0.81 3.03 14.48
CA TYR A 195 0.42 2.50 13.92
C TYR A 195 1.40 1.98 14.97
N VAL A 196 1.53 2.67 16.11
CA VAL A 196 2.32 2.17 17.25
C VAL A 196 1.76 0.83 17.75
N GLU A 197 0.45 0.72 17.90
CA GLU A 197 -0.19 -0.51 18.38
C GLU A 197 0.09 -1.73 17.48
N ILE A 198 0.15 -1.53 16.16
CA ILE A 198 0.39 -2.63 15.22
C ILE A 198 1.88 -2.82 14.88
N ALA A 199 2.76 -1.93 15.31
CA ALA A 199 4.16 -1.96 14.91
C ALA A 199 4.88 -3.28 15.28
N PRO A 200 4.68 -3.86 16.49
CA PRO A 200 5.26 -5.16 16.83
C PRO A 200 4.79 -6.27 15.89
N TRP A 201 3.50 -6.30 15.57
CA TRP A 201 2.93 -7.30 14.65
C TRP A 201 3.51 -7.16 13.24
N LEU A 202 3.64 -5.93 12.72
CA LEU A 202 4.28 -5.69 11.42
C LEU A 202 5.75 -6.17 11.42
N ALA A 203 6.48 -5.97 12.52
CA ALA A 203 7.86 -6.41 12.65
C ALA A 203 7.97 -7.95 12.64
N GLU A 204 7.07 -8.64 13.33
CA GLU A 204 6.99 -10.11 13.33
C GLU A 204 6.72 -10.67 11.92
N GLN A 205 5.93 -9.97 11.11
CA GLN A 205 5.68 -10.32 9.71
C GLN A 205 6.84 -9.96 8.77
N GLY A 206 7.93 -9.36 9.28
CA GLY A 206 9.04 -8.88 8.45
C GLY A 206 8.68 -7.70 7.55
N ARG A 207 7.58 -6.98 7.83
CA ARG A 207 7.12 -5.80 7.06
C ARG A 207 7.91 -4.54 7.41
N VAL A 208 9.24 -4.64 7.40
CA VAL A 208 10.17 -3.59 7.81
C VAL A 208 10.07 -2.34 6.93
N ALA A 209 9.88 -2.49 5.63
CA ALA A 209 9.75 -1.35 4.71
C ALA A 209 8.52 -0.48 5.01
N GLU A 210 7.43 -1.12 5.42
CA GLU A 210 6.21 -0.42 5.82
C GLU A 210 6.38 0.28 7.16
N LEU A 211 7.01 -0.38 8.13
CA LEU A 211 7.37 0.25 9.41
C LEU A 211 8.27 1.47 9.22
N GLN A 212 9.26 1.41 8.33
CA GLN A 212 10.09 2.56 8.00
C GLN A 212 9.25 3.71 7.41
N SER A 213 8.33 3.40 6.50
CA SER A 213 7.44 4.40 5.90
C SER A 213 6.52 5.05 6.94
N ILE A 214 5.94 4.23 7.82
CA ILE A 214 5.12 4.67 8.95
C ILE A 214 5.94 5.54 9.91
N LYS A 215 7.18 5.14 10.21
CA LYS A 215 8.06 5.87 11.11
C LYS A 215 8.37 7.27 10.58
N VAL A 216 8.70 7.41 9.28
CA VAL A 216 8.96 8.73 8.67
C VAL A 216 7.77 9.66 8.83
N TYR A 217 6.56 9.13 8.66
CA TYR A 217 5.34 9.89 8.92
C TYR A 217 5.17 10.25 10.40
N ALA A 218 5.38 9.27 11.30
CA ALA A 218 5.29 9.48 12.74
C ALA A 218 6.33 10.48 13.26
N ASP A 219 7.54 10.53 12.69
CA ASP A 219 8.61 11.46 13.08
C ASP A 219 8.15 12.93 12.98
N VAL A 220 7.23 13.23 12.05
CA VAL A 220 6.68 14.60 11.87
C VAL A 220 5.52 14.87 12.83
N VAL A 221 4.73 13.86 13.15
CA VAL A 221 3.47 14.01 13.90
C VAL A 221 3.69 13.87 15.41
N ASP A 222 4.42 12.84 15.83
CA ASP A 222 4.73 12.50 17.21
C ASP A 222 6.07 11.75 17.27
N PRO A 223 7.20 12.47 17.45
CA PRO A 223 8.53 11.88 17.46
C PRO A 223 8.74 10.83 18.56
N THR A 224 7.97 10.90 19.66
CA THR A 224 8.06 9.92 20.75
C THR A 224 7.53 8.58 20.27
N LYS A 225 6.34 8.59 19.67
CA LYS A 225 5.73 7.39 19.06
C LYS A 225 6.54 6.86 17.88
N ALA A 226 7.18 7.75 17.12
CA ALA A 226 8.08 7.35 16.05
C ALA A 226 9.30 6.56 16.57
N ALA A 227 9.82 6.92 17.74
CA ALA A 227 10.88 6.14 18.39
C ALA A 227 10.38 4.74 18.82
N GLU A 228 9.14 4.63 19.30
CA GLU A 228 8.52 3.33 19.62
C GLU A 228 8.37 2.44 18.38
N ILE A 229 7.88 2.99 17.27
CA ILE A 229 7.84 2.28 15.97
C ILE A 229 9.25 1.89 15.54
N GLY A 230 10.23 2.79 15.70
CA GLY A 230 11.63 2.53 15.37
C GLY A 230 12.24 1.39 16.18
N ALA A 231 11.87 1.24 17.45
CA ALA A 231 12.34 0.15 18.30
C ALA A 231 11.81 -1.24 17.87
N ALA A 232 10.72 -1.29 17.12
CA ALA A 232 10.20 -2.53 16.54
C ALA A 232 10.98 -2.98 15.29
N ILE A 233 11.76 -2.09 14.67
CA ILE A 233 12.55 -2.37 13.48
C ILE A 233 13.90 -2.98 13.90
N LYS A 234 14.14 -4.24 13.54
CA LYS A 234 15.39 -4.97 13.83
C LYS A 234 16.33 -5.00 12.64
#